data_AF-A0A7Y9ENC7-F1
#
_entry.id   AF-A0A7Y9ENC7-F1
#
_cell.length_a   1.000
_cell.length_b   1.000
_cell.length_c   1.000
_cell.angle_alpha   90.00
_cell.angle_beta   90.00
_cell.angle_gamma   90.00
#
_symmetry.space_group_name_H-M   'P 1'
#
loop_
_entity.id
_entity.type
_entity.pdbx_description
1 polymer ?
#
loop_
_entity_poly.entity_id
_entity_poly.type
_entity_poly.pdbx_seq_one_letter_code
_entity_poly.pdbx_strand_id
1 'polypeptide(L)'
;MFELEKQEGGDYLLRYAGYEKAYDWADPAKTYVKAQDDGTLALTTKAEASRFSKDVVSSGVDSAVKAVTGAGAAVVVVGSMPFINGREDHDRTSMALAEGQSELVKAVRKANPNTVVVVENSYPTTLDWEQENVPAILWTSHAGAETGNALASLLFGDESPSGKLPQTWYRSGAALPDILDYDIIKSDRTYQYYKGKPLYPFGHGLSYTTFRYGRPRLSARSVDRDGTVTVTVPVTNTGGKAGDEVVQLYTHQRESRVKQPVKRLRAFARVHAAPGQTVTAELRLNASDLAVWDVTRGRWAVEKSKHDLLIGSSSTDVRRRAVLDVRGETIPARDLAGPTRAADFDDQSGVRLVDETKTSGDAVTGAPGSWLKFADAALGSSTGRITARVAGTSATIIEVRLDRPNGPLAGTLTVPSTDGAYSYKEISAPLTGTRGNRDVYLVLKGETRLSTFSMTR
;
A
#
# COMPACT_ATOMS: atom_id res chain seq x y z
N MET A 1 -21.30 -16.45 -12.26
CA MET A 1 -22.33 -16.30 -11.21
C MET A 1 -22.57 -17.60 -10.45
N PHE A 2 -22.42 -18.79 -11.07
CA PHE A 2 -22.44 -20.08 -10.36
C PHE A 2 -21.07 -20.76 -10.41
N GLU A 3 -20.72 -21.45 -9.32
CA GLU A 3 -19.59 -22.37 -9.24
C GLU A 3 -20.07 -23.81 -9.40
N LEU A 4 -19.27 -24.60 -10.11
CA LEU A 4 -19.50 -26.03 -10.29
C LEU A 4 -18.85 -26.79 -9.14
N GLU A 5 -19.66 -27.40 -8.26
CA GLU A 5 -19.16 -28.19 -7.14
C GLU A 5 -19.21 -29.68 -7.51
N LYS A 6 -18.05 -30.24 -7.87
CA LYS A 6 -17.93 -31.66 -8.26
C LYS A 6 -18.24 -32.59 -7.08
N GLN A 7 -19.06 -33.60 -7.33
CA GLN A 7 -19.45 -34.62 -6.36
C GLN A 7 -18.68 -35.93 -6.62
N GLU A 8 -18.68 -36.85 -5.66
CA GLU A 8 -17.97 -38.15 -5.76
C GLU A 8 -18.40 -38.97 -6.98
N GLY A 9 -19.65 -38.85 -7.42
CA GLY A 9 -20.20 -39.53 -8.59
C GLY A 9 -19.81 -38.92 -9.94
N GLY A 10 -19.03 -37.83 -9.96
CA GLY A 10 -18.60 -37.13 -11.17
C GLY A 10 -19.61 -36.10 -11.71
N ASP A 11 -20.80 -36.03 -11.13
CA ASP A 11 -21.80 -34.99 -11.33
C ASP A 11 -21.49 -33.73 -10.50
N TYR A 12 -22.25 -32.67 -10.72
CA TYR A 12 -22.02 -31.34 -10.13
C TYR A 12 -23.28 -30.82 -9.44
N LEU A 13 -23.07 -30.09 -8.35
CA LEU A 13 -24.05 -29.14 -7.86
C LEU A 13 -23.71 -27.75 -8.39
N LEU A 14 -24.72 -26.97 -8.76
CA LEU A 14 -24.54 -25.56 -9.10
C LEU A 14 -24.70 -24.73 -7.84
N ARG A 15 -23.60 -24.13 -7.37
CA ARG A 15 -23.63 -23.23 -6.21
C ARG A 15 -23.65 -21.79 -6.69
N TYR A 16 -24.65 -21.03 -6.28
CA TYR A 16 -24.68 -19.59 -6.51
C TYR A 16 -23.49 -18.94 -5.79
N ALA A 17 -22.67 -18.26 -6.59
CA ALA A 17 -21.48 -17.52 -6.19
C ALA A 17 -21.64 -16.03 -6.51
N GLY A 18 -22.89 -15.57 -6.69
CA GLY A 18 -23.21 -14.14 -6.75
C GLY A 18 -22.86 -13.44 -5.45
N TYR A 19 -22.65 -12.13 -5.56
CA TYR A 19 -22.28 -11.27 -4.45
C TYR A 19 -23.51 -10.92 -3.61
N GLU A 20 -24.70 -10.99 -4.21
CA GLU A 20 -25.98 -10.66 -3.64
C GLU A 20 -26.31 -11.49 -2.39
N LYS A 21 -25.62 -12.62 -2.21
CA LYS A 21 -25.68 -13.46 -1.00
C LYS A 21 -25.30 -12.72 0.29
N ALA A 22 -24.62 -11.58 0.19
CA ALA A 22 -24.22 -10.76 1.32
C ALA A 22 -25.29 -9.76 1.77
N TYR A 23 -26.37 -9.58 0.99
CA TYR A 23 -27.48 -8.72 1.38
C TYR A 23 -28.46 -9.44 2.31
N ASP A 24 -29.13 -8.64 3.14
CA ASP A 24 -30.09 -9.08 4.16
C ASP A 24 -31.31 -9.83 3.62
N TRP A 25 -31.67 -9.59 2.36
CA TRP A 25 -32.77 -10.27 1.68
C TRP A 25 -32.39 -11.63 1.06
N ALA A 26 -31.11 -11.97 1.00
CA ALA A 26 -30.67 -13.27 0.51
C ALA A 26 -30.73 -14.31 1.63
N ASP A 27 -31.31 -15.48 1.37
CA ASP A 27 -31.28 -16.61 2.32
C ASP A 27 -29.91 -17.30 2.23
N PRO A 28 -29.04 -17.17 3.25
CA PRO A 28 -27.68 -17.71 3.19
C PRO A 28 -27.64 -19.24 3.19
N ALA A 29 -28.74 -19.91 3.56
CA ALA A 29 -28.85 -21.35 3.48
C ALA A 29 -29.21 -21.84 2.07
N LYS A 30 -29.78 -20.97 1.22
CA LYS A 30 -30.25 -21.31 -0.13
C LYS A 30 -29.31 -20.80 -1.21
N THR A 31 -28.17 -21.47 -1.36
CA THR A 31 -27.14 -21.11 -2.34
C THR A 31 -26.93 -22.14 -3.42
N TYR A 32 -27.80 -23.14 -3.56
CA TYR A 32 -27.66 -24.20 -4.57
C TYR A 32 -28.85 -24.21 -5.52
N VAL A 33 -28.67 -24.71 -6.75
CA VAL A 33 -29.77 -24.74 -7.73
C VAL A 33 -30.55 -26.05 -7.65
N LYS A 34 -31.87 -25.94 -7.67
CA LYS A 34 -32.81 -27.03 -7.92
C LYS A 34 -33.57 -26.76 -9.21
N ALA A 35 -33.61 -27.77 -10.08
CA ALA A 35 -34.52 -27.82 -11.21
C ALA A 35 -35.89 -28.29 -10.70
N GLN A 36 -36.92 -27.52 -11.03
CA GLN A 36 -38.31 -27.82 -10.68
C GLN A 36 -38.99 -28.63 -11.79
N ASP A 37 -40.12 -29.25 -11.46
CA ASP A 37 -40.88 -30.09 -12.40
C ASP A 37 -41.41 -29.30 -13.61
N ASP A 38 -41.60 -27.99 -13.47
CA ASP A 38 -42.00 -27.06 -14.54
C ASP A 38 -40.83 -26.58 -15.42
N GLY A 39 -39.62 -27.09 -15.16
CA GLY A 39 -38.40 -26.72 -15.88
C GLY A 39 -37.73 -25.44 -15.40
N THR A 40 -38.27 -24.76 -14.39
CA THR A 40 -37.64 -23.56 -13.81
C THR A 40 -36.49 -23.92 -12.86
N LEU A 41 -35.59 -22.96 -12.64
CA LEU A 41 -34.49 -23.10 -11.68
C LEU A 41 -34.76 -22.21 -10.47
N ALA A 42 -34.57 -22.76 -9.26
CA ALA A 42 -34.67 -22.02 -8.01
C ALA A 42 -33.48 -22.27 -7.10
N LEU A 43 -33.22 -21.32 -6.20
CA LEU A 43 -32.23 -21.48 -5.15
C LEU A 43 -32.81 -22.31 -3.99
N THR A 44 -32.02 -23.26 -3.49
CA THR A 44 -32.33 -24.16 -2.39
C THR A 44 -31.09 -24.49 -1.56
N THR A 45 -31.26 -25.27 -0.50
CA THR A 45 -30.19 -25.80 0.33
C THR A 45 -29.38 -26.87 -0.41
N LYS A 46 -28.15 -27.12 0.04
CA LYS A 46 -27.28 -28.16 -0.55
C LYS A 46 -27.96 -29.54 -0.57
N ALA A 47 -28.72 -29.88 0.47
CA ALA A 47 -29.36 -31.19 0.62
C ALA A 47 -30.45 -31.44 -0.42
N GLU A 48 -31.08 -30.38 -0.93
CA GLU A 48 -32.18 -30.46 -1.90
C GLU A 48 -31.75 -30.10 -3.33
N ALA A 49 -30.46 -29.85 -3.54
CA ALA A 49 -29.93 -29.41 -4.82
C ALA A 49 -30.07 -30.48 -5.90
N SER A 50 -30.39 -30.05 -7.12
CA SER A 50 -30.37 -30.95 -8.28
C SER A 50 -28.93 -31.26 -8.66
N ARG A 51 -28.72 -32.48 -9.18
CA ARG A 51 -27.44 -32.95 -9.70
C ARG A 51 -27.40 -32.71 -11.21
N PHE A 52 -26.29 -32.17 -11.69
CA PHE A 52 -26.09 -31.79 -13.09
C PHE A 52 -24.87 -32.51 -13.68
N SER A 53 -24.96 -32.99 -14.91
CA SER A 53 -23.79 -33.35 -15.72
C SER A 53 -23.24 -32.10 -16.43
N LYS A 54 -21.97 -32.12 -16.82
CA LYS A 54 -21.34 -31.06 -17.61
C LYS A 54 -20.91 -31.62 -18.96
N ASP A 55 -21.64 -31.26 -20.00
CA ASP A 55 -21.29 -31.56 -21.38
C ASP A 55 -20.71 -30.30 -22.05
N VAL A 56 -19.43 -30.35 -22.43
CA VAL A 56 -18.75 -29.21 -23.06
C VAL A 56 -19.05 -29.20 -24.56
N VAL A 57 -19.96 -28.31 -24.98
CA VAL A 57 -20.36 -28.16 -26.39
C VAL A 57 -19.31 -27.40 -27.22
N SER A 58 -18.66 -26.41 -26.61
CA SER A 58 -17.56 -25.66 -27.22
C SER A 58 -16.56 -25.20 -26.17
N SER A 59 -15.30 -25.07 -26.57
CA SER A 59 -14.20 -24.63 -25.73
C SER A 59 -13.55 -23.41 -26.35
N GLY A 60 -13.59 -22.28 -25.63
CA GLY A 60 -12.90 -21.06 -26.03
C GLY A 60 -11.38 -21.25 -26.07
N VAL A 61 -10.84 -22.08 -25.17
CA VAL A 61 -9.42 -22.42 -25.12
C VAL A 61 -9.01 -23.20 -26.37
N ASP A 62 -9.76 -24.24 -26.75
CA ASP A 62 -9.43 -25.03 -27.95
C ASP A 62 -9.55 -24.20 -29.23
N SER A 63 -10.55 -23.31 -29.27
CA SER A 63 -10.74 -22.37 -30.37
C SER A 63 -9.55 -21.40 -30.48
N ALA A 64 -9.07 -20.87 -29.34
CA ALA A 64 -7.89 -20.00 -29.31
C ALA A 64 -6.61 -20.74 -29.72
N VAL A 65 -6.39 -21.96 -29.22
CA VAL A 65 -5.26 -22.82 -29.61
C VAL A 65 -5.27 -23.07 -31.12
N LYS A 66 -6.43 -23.41 -31.69
CA LYS A 66 -6.57 -23.60 -33.14
C LYS A 66 -6.23 -22.33 -33.91
N ALA A 67 -6.66 -21.16 -33.46
CA ALA A 67 -6.43 -19.89 -34.13
C ALA A 67 -4.94 -19.48 -34.16
N VAL A 68 -4.17 -19.81 -33.12
CA VAL A 68 -2.75 -19.42 -33.01
C VAL A 68 -1.79 -20.46 -33.56
N THR A 69 -2.26 -21.69 -33.81
CA THR A 69 -1.43 -22.78 -34.34
C THR A 69 -1.00 -22.44 -35.77
N GLY A 70 0.32 -22.36 -35.99
CA GLY A 70 0.90 -21.97 -37.28
C GLY A 70 0.93 -20.45 -37.55
N ALA A 71 0.39 -19.63 -36.66
CA ALA A 71 0.50 -18.17 -36.76
C ALA A 71 1.92 -17.68 -36.40
N GLY A 72 2.37 -16.58 -37.00
CA GLY A 72 3.69 -16.01 -36.71
C GLY A 72 3.86 -15.49 -35.27
N ALA A 73 2.77 -15.03 -34.67
CA ALA A 73 2.69 -14.60 -33.28
C ALA A 73 1.25 -14.78 -32.75
N ALA A 74 1.11 -14.80 -31.42
CA ALA A 74 -0.18 -14.82 -30.74
C ALA A 74 -0.27 -13.65 -29.76
N VAL A 75 -1.38 -12.90 -29.77
CA VAL A 75 -1.65 -11.85 -28.78
C VAL A 75 -2.84 -12.29 -27.94
N VAL A 76 -2.63 -12.47 -26.63
CA VAL A 76 -3.68 -12.88 -25.69
C VAL A 76 -3.97 -11.72 -24.74
N VAL A 77 -5.20 -11.22 -24.75
CA VAL A 77 -5.63 -10.12 -23.88
C VAL A 77 -6.36 -10.69 -22.66
N VAL A 78 -5.85 -10.38 -21.47
CA VAL A 78 -6.33 -10.86 -20.16
C VAL A 78 -6.37 -9.70 -19.16
N GLY A 79 -6.94 -9.90 -17.98
CA GLY A 79 -6.94 -8.91 -16.91
C GLY A 79 -8.23 -8.86 -16.10
N SER A 80 -8.69 -7.65 -15.79
CA SER A 80 -9.92 -7.42 -15.02
C SER A 80 -11.00 -6.78 -15.86
N MET A 81 -12.26 -7.05 -15.53
CA MET A 81 -13.41 -6.31 -16.07
C MET A 81 -14.11 -5.56 -14.93
N PRO A 82 -14.31 -4.23 -15.01
CA PRO A 82 -14.96 -3.43 -13.96
C PRO A 82 -16.39 -3.83 -13.61
N PHE A 83 -17.06 -4.68 -14.41
CA PHE A 83 -18.38 -5.24 -14.08
C PHE A 83 -18.33 -6.68 -13.55
N ILE A 84 -17.14 -7.31 -13.48
CA ILE A 84 -16.99 -8.72 -13.09
C ILE A 84 -16.04 -8.85 -11.90
N ASN A 85 -14.73 -8.75 -12.15
CA ASN A 85 -13.67 -9.09 -11.19
C ASN A 85 -12.78 -7.89 -10.79
N GLY A 86 -13.27 -6.66 -11.01
CA GLY A 86 -12.61 -5.41 -10.61
C GLY A 86 -13.59 -4.26 -10.34
N ARG A 87 -14.76 -4.60 -9.81
CA ARG A 87 -15.95 -3.75 -9.66
C ARG A 87 -15.94 -2.88 -8.40
N GLU A 88 -16.74 -1.83 -8.42
CA GLU A 88 -17.03 -1.01 -7.24
C GLU A 88 -17.74 -1.83 -6.14
N ASP A 89 -17.49 -1.46 -4.89
CA ASP A 89 -18.07 -2.06 -3.67
C ASP A 89 -17.70 -3.53 -3.42
N HIS A 90 -16.81 -4.12 -4.24
CA HIS A 90 -16.37 -5.50 -4.05
C HIS A 90 -14.87 -5.65 -4.23
N ASP A 91 -14.18 -5.81 -3.11
CA ASP A 91 -12.77 -6.10 -3.10
C ASP A 91 -12.48 -7.49 -3.68
N ARG A 92 -11.40 -7.59 -4.46
CA ARG A 92 -10.92 -8.88 -4.97
C ARG A 92 -10.36 -9.70 -3.81
N THR A 93 -10.67 -10.99 -3.81
CA THR A 93 -10.14 -11.97 -2.84
C THR A 93 -8.78 -12.55 -3.24
N SER A 94 -8.31 -12.25 -4.44
CA SER A 94 -7.02 -12.69 -4.97
C SER A 94 -6.40 -11.63 -5.88
N MET A 95 -5.08 -11.61 -5.93
CA MET A 95 -4.30 -10.79 -6.86
C MET A 95 -3.97 -11.54 -8.17
N ALA A 96 -4.28 -12.82 -8.30
CA ALA A 96 -3.97 -13.59 -9.51
C ALA A 96 -4.91 -13.25 -10.67
N LEU A 97 -4.50 -13.59 -11.89
CA LEU A 97 -5.45 -13.72 -13.00
C LEU A 97 -6.52 -14.76 -12.63
N ALA A 98 -7.72 -14.58 -13.16
CA ALA A 98 -8.76 -15.59 -13.04
C ALA A 98 -8.26 -16.92 -13.64
N GLU A 99 -8.61 -18.04 -13.01
CA GLU A 99 -8.10 -19.37 -13.37
C GLU A 99 -8.21 -19.66 -14.88
N GLY A 100 -9.40 -19.46 -15.46
CA GLY A 100 -9.61 -19.68 -16.89
C GLY A 100 -8.78 -18.77 -17.81
N GLN A 101 -8.41 -17.56 -17.37
CA GLN A 101 -7.47 -16.71 -18.12
C GLN A 101 -6.05 -17.26 -18.04
N SER A 102 -5.62 -17.74 -16.86
CA SER A 102 -4.31 -18.38 -16.71
C SER A 102 -4.20 -19.66 -17.56
N GLU A 103 -5.25 -20.48 -17.59
CA GLU A 103 -5.34 -21.67 -18.45
C GLU A 103 -5.26 -21.32 -19.94
N LEU A 104 -5.99 -20.28 -20.37
CA LEU A 104 -5.96 -19.79 -21.74
C LEU A 104 -4.54 -19.38 -22.16
N VAL A 105 -3.86 -18.58 -21.33
CA VAL A 105 -2.49 -18.12 -21.63
C VAL A 105 -1.54 -19.32 -21.73
N LYS A 106 -1.62 -20.28 -20.80
CA LYS A 106 -0.79 -21.50 -20.80
C LYS A 106 -1.01 -22.34 -22.06
N ALA A 107 -2.27 -22.55 -22.44
CA ALA A 107 -2.63 -23.32 -23.63
C ALA A 107 -2.15 -22.64 -24.92
N VAL A 108 -2.37 -21.34 -25.06
CA VAL A 108 -1.90 -20.55 -26.22
C VAL A 108 -0.38 -20.53 -26.28
N ARG A 109 0.32 -20.29 -25.16
CA ARG A 109 1.79 -20.31 -25.10
C ARG A 109 2.39 -21.66 -25.47
N LYS A 110 1.71 -22.77 -25.13
CA LYS A 110 2.11 -24.12 -25.53
C LYS A 110 1.96 -24.33 -27.04
N ALA A 111 0.89 -23.81 -27.63
CA ALA A 111 0.61 -23.93 -29.06
C ALA A 111 1.46 -22.97 -29.92
N ASN A 112 1.80 -21.79 -29.41
CA ASN A 112 2.59 -20.79 -30.10
C ASN A 112 3.64 -20.14 -29.17
N PRO A 113 4.95 -20.38 -29.37
CA PRO A 113 5.96 -19.83 -28.51
C PRO A 113 6.17 -18.32 -28.60
N ASN A 114 5.69 -17.70 -29.68
CA ASN A 114 5.74 -16.25 -29.91
C ASN A 114 4.49 -15.56 -29.33
N THR A 115 4.15 -15.89 -28.09
CA THR A 115 2.97 -15.36 -27.40
C THR A 115 3.29 -14.05 -26.69
N VAL A 116 2.51 -13.01 -26.96
CA VAL A 116 2.47 -11.75 -26.23
C VAL A 116 1.22 -11.74 -25.35
N VAL A 117 1.38 -11.44 -24.07
CA VAL A 117 0.26 -11.26 -23.15
C VAL A 117 0.01 -9.78 -22.94
N VAL A 118 -1.20 -9.31 -23.27
CA VAL A 118 -1.66 -7.97 -22.93
C VAL A 118 -2.50 -8.07 -21.66
N VAL A 119 -2.14 -7.32 -20.64
CA VAL A 119 -2.83 -7.27 -19.35
C VAL A 119 -3.57 -5.94 -19.27
N GLU A 120 -4.89 -5.98 -19.38
CA GLU A 120 -5.77 -4.83 -19.19
C GLU A 120 -6.42 -4.87 -17.80
N ASN A 121 -5.90 -4.06 -16.87
CA ASN A 121 -6.43 -3.95 -15.52
C ASN A 121 -5.97 -2.67 -14.80
N SER A 122 -6.73 -2.26 -13.77
CA SER A 122 -6.45 -1.03 -13.00
C SER A 122 -5.72 -1.26 -11.66
N TYR A 123 -5.43 -2.52 -11.32
CA TYR A 123 -4.90 -2.90 -10.01
C TYR A 123 -3.71 -3.85 -10.15
N PRO A 124 -2.84 -3.97 -9.14
CA PRO A 124 -1.73 -4.91 -9.21
C PRO A 124 -2.23 -6.35 -9.33
N THR A 125 -1.63 -7.12 -10.25
CA THR A 125 -1.92 -8.54 -10.46
C THR A 125 -0.62 -9.35 -10.38
N THR A 126 -0.67 -10.50 -9.71
CA THR A 126 0.46 -11.45 -9.67
C THR A 126 0.54 -12.20 -10.99
N LEU A 127 1.70 -12.14 -11.65
CA LEU A 127 1.95 -12.67 -12.99
C LEU A 127 3.28 -13.45 -13.04
N ASP A 128 3.66 -14.13 -11.96
CA ASP A 128 4.96 -14.80 -11.84
C ASP A 128 5.14 -15.86 -12.94
N TRP A 129 4.11 -16.68 -13.21
CA TRP A 129 4.18 -17.69 -14.28
C TRP A 129 4.31 -17.03 -15.65
N GLU A 130 3.50 -16.00 -15.94
CA GLU A 130 3.55 -15.30 -17.21
C GLU A 130 4.93 -14.65 -17.42
N GLN A 131 5.47 -13.97 -16.40
CA GLN A 131 6.80 -13.34 -16.48
C GLN A 131 7.92 -14.35 -16.79
N GLU A 132 7.81 -15.57 -16.28
CA GLU A 132 8.81 -16.63 -16.50
C GLU A 132 8.65 -17.36 -17.84
N ASN A 133 7.43 -17.38 -18.42
CA ASN A 133 7.10 -18.29 -19.51
C ASN A 133 6.71 -17.60 -20.82
N VAL A 134 6.30 -16.33 -20.81
CA VAL A 134 5.95 -15.60 -22.05
C VAL A 134 7.05 -14.63 -22.49
N PRO A 135 7.33 -14.50 -23.80
CA PRO A 135 8.32 -13.56 -24.32
C PRO A 135 8.07 -12.09 -23.97
N ALA A 136 6.81 -11.67 -23.90
CA ALA A 136 6.46 -10.28 -23.65
C ALA A 136 5.14 -10.15 -22.90
N ILE A 137 5.11 -9.19 -21.97
CA ILE A 137 3.92 -8.73 -21.27
C ILE A 137 3.78 -7.23 -21.52
N LEU A 138 2.65 -6.81 -22.05
CA LEU A 138 2.27 -5.41 -22.20
C LEU A 138 1.14 -5.11 -21.23
N TRP A 139 1.27 -4.07 -20.41
CA TRP A 139 0.22 -3.66 -19.48
C TRP A 139 -0.43 -2.36 -19.94
N THR A 140 -1.75 -2.30 -19.81
CA THR A 140 -2.54 -1.07 -19.90
C THR A 140 -3.56 -1.05 -18.76
N SER A 141 -3.88 0.14 -18.26
CA SER A 141 -5.13 0.34 -17.53
C SER A 141 -6.32 0.29 -18.50
N HIS A 142 -7.55 0.37 -17.98
CA HIS A 142 -8.71 0.66 -18.81
C HIS A 142 -8.54 2.06 -19.43
N ALA A 143 -8.06 2.12 -20.68
CA ALA A 143 -7.53 3.33 -21.31
C ALA A 143 -8.54 4.10 -22.18
N GLY A 144 -9.84 3.86 -21.95
CA GLY A 144 -10.94 4.55 -22.63
C GLY A 144 -11.20 4.05 -24.06
N ALA A 145 -11.91 4.85 -24.84
CA ALA A 145 -12.42 4.45 -26.16
C ALA A 145 -11.33 4.09 -27.19
N GLU A 146 -10.14 4.69 -27.07
CA GLU A 146 -9.01 4.51 -28.00
C GLU A 146 -8.04 3.38 -27.58
N THR A 147 -8.40 2.57 -26.56
CA THR A 147 -7.52 1.51 -26.02
C THR A 147 -7.00 0.58 -27.11
N GLY A 148 -7.85 0.16 -28.05
CA GLY A 148 -7.46 -0.72 -29.14
C GLY A 148 -6.42 -0.11 -30.08
N ASN A 149 -6.61 1.14 -30.49
CA ASN A 149 -5.68 1.86 -31.38
C ASN A 149 -4.34 2.12 -30.68
N ALA A 150 -4.37 2.49 -29.41
CA ALA A 150 -3.17 2.69 -28.61
C ALA A 150 -2.37 1.37 -28.46
N LEU A 151 -3.04 0.26 -28.14
CA LEU A 151 -2.40 -1.05 -28.03
C LEU A 151 -1.81 -1.52 -29.36
N ALA A 152 -2.53 -1.34 -30.48
CA ALA A 152 -2.03 -1.70 -31.80
C ALA A 152 -0.74 -0.92 -32.14
N SER A 153 -0.74 0.40 -31.94
CA SER A 153 0.42 1.27 -32.21
C SER A 153 1.67 0.81 -31.44
N LEU A 154 1.50 0.35 -30.20
CA LEU A 154 2.59 -0.22 -29.40
C LEU A 154 3.00 -1.60 -29.92
N LEU A 155 2.06 -2.53 -30.13
CA LEU A 155 2.35 -3.90 -30.56
C LEU A 155 3.07 -3.96 -31.91
N PHE A 156 2.71 -3.09 -32.85
CA PHE A 156 3.38 -2.97 -34.16
C PHE A 156 4.64 -2.09 -34.12
N GLY A 157 4.84 -1.35 -33.03
CA GLY A 157 6.03 -0.54 -32.79
C GLY A 157 6.07 0.76 -33.57
N ASP A 158 4.90 1.27 -33.98
CA ASP A 158 4.69 2.64 -34.46
C ASP A 158 5.06 3.64 -33.36
N GLU A 159 4.76 3.28 -32.11
CA GLU A 159 5.17 3.99 -30.91
C GLU A 159 5.97 3.08 -29.96
N SER A 160 6.90 3.68 -29.21
CA SER A 160 7.66 2.97 -28.17
C SER A 160 6.95 3.05 -26.82
N PRO A 161 6.79 1.96 -26.07
CA PRO A 161 6.19 2.01 -24.74
C PRO A 161 7.05 2.88 -23.83
N SER A 162 6.36 3.76 -23.09
CA SER A 162 6.97 4.76 -22.21
C SER A 162 6.21 4.97 -20.89
N GLY A 163 5.22 4.13 -20.62
CA GLY A 163 4.50 4.11 -19.35
C GLY A 163 5.40 3.67 -18.20
N LYS A 164 5.19 4.24 -17.01
CA LYS A 164 5.81 3.78 -15.75
C LYS A 164 4.72 3.46 -14.75
N LEU A 165 4.85 2.35 -14.04
CA LEU A 165 3.83 1.88 -13.09
C LEU A 165 3.60 2.90 -11.96
N PRO A 166 2.35 3.37 -11.73
CA PRO A 166 2.02 4.20 -10.58
C PRO A 166 1.83 3.37 -9.29
N GLN A 167 1.92 2.04 -9.38
CA GLN A 167 1.65 1.11 -8.30
C GLN A 167 2.77 0.08 -8.19
N THR A 168 3.01 -0.44 -6.98
CA THR A 168 3.92 -1.59 -6.79
C THR A 168 3.14 -2.87 -7.02
N TRP A 169 3.63 -3.74 -7.90
CA TRP A 169 3.08 -5.06 -8.12
C TRP A 169 3.87 -6.06 -7.31
N TYR A 170 3.21 -6.66 -6.33
CA TYR A 170 3.80 -7.64 -5.42
C TYR A 170 3.75 -9.04 -6.05
N ARG A 171 4.63 -9.94 -5.62
CA ARG A 171 4.62 -11.36 -6.03
C ARG A 171 3.50 -12.17 -5.39
N SER A 172 3.04 -11.74 -4.22
CA SER A 172 1.97 -12.41 -3.49
C SER A 172 1.28 -11.45 -2.54
N GLY A 173 -0.04 -11.64 -2.38
CA GLY A 173 -0.81 -10.95 -1.34
C GLY A 173 -0.47 -11.42 0.07
N ALA A 174 0.10 -12.61 0.25
CA ALA A 174 0.48 -13.14 1.57
C ALA A 174 1.57 -12.32 2.28
N ALA A 175 2.32 -11.50 1.53
CA ALA A 175 3.33 -10.60 2.08
C ALA A 175 2.77 -9.21 2.43
N LEU A 176 1.47 -8.98 2.24
CA LEU A 176 0.79 -7.72 2.55
C LEU A 176 0.04 -7.86 3.88
N PRO A 177 -0.07 -6.77 4.65
CA PRO A 177 -0.91 -6.77 5.85
C PRO A 177 -2.39 -6.89 5.46
N ASP A 178 -3.24 -7.01 6.48
CA ASP A 178 -4.69 -6.97 6.33
C ASP A 178 -5.13 -5.73 5.52
N ILE A 179 -6.18 -5.87 4.72
CA ILE A 179 -6.69 -4.79 3.86
C ILE A 179 -7.14 -3.56 4.67
N LEU A 180 -7.55 -3.77 5.93
CA LEU A 180 -7.97 -2.72 6.86
C LEU A 180 -6.82 -2.17 7.72
N ASP A 181 -5.59 -2.63 7.51
CA ASP A 181 -4.42 -2.06 8.16
C ASP A 181 -3.89 -0.85 7.40
N TYR A 182 -4.23 0.33 7.89
CA TYR A 182 -3.82 1.62 7.33
C TYR A 182 -2.50 2.16 7.89
N ASP A 183 -1.80 1.44 8.77
CA ASP A 183 -0.47 1.83 9.25
C ASP A 183 0.61 1.48 8.21
N ILE A 184 0.76 2.36 7.21
CA ILE A 184 1.71 2.18 6.11
C ILE A 184 3.16 2.04 6.60
N ILE A 185 3.51 2.75 7.67
CA ILE A 185 4.89 2.82 8.18
C ILE A 185 5.23 1.55 8.95
N LYS A 186 4.37 1.15 9.88
CA LYS A 186 4.62 -0.03 10.73
C LYS A 186 4.50 -1.32 9.94
N SER A 187 3.56 -1.39 9.02
CA SER A 187 3.30 -2.58 8.19
C SER A 187 4.14 -2.63 6.92
N ASP A 188 5.19 -1.79 6.84
CA ASP A 188 6.17 -1.75 5.75
C ASP A 188 5.52 -1.73 4.35
N ARG A 189 4.42 -0.98 4.18
CA ARG A 189 3.63 -0.96 2.95
C ARG A 189 4.21 0.00 1.91
N THR A 190 3.79 -0.19 0.65
CA THR A 190 4.18 0.61 -0.53
C THR A 190 5.67 0.49 -0.85
N TYR A 191 6.10 1.00 -2.01
CA TYR A 191 7.53 1.07 -2.34
C TYR A 191 8.36 1.90 -1.33
N GLN A 192 7.70 2.71 -0.50
CA GLN A 192 8.36 3.57 0.47
C GLN A 192 8.92 2.81 1.67
N TYR A 193 8.28 1.73 2.11
CA TYR A 193 8.71 0.97 3.29
C TYR A 193 8.90 -0.53 3.03
N TYR A 194 8.36 -1.05 1.92
CA TYR A 194 8.45 -2.45 1.56
C TYR A 194 9.90 -2.91 1.41
N LYS A 195 10.27 -3.96 2.14
CA LYS A 195 11.61 -4.54 2.18
C LYS A 195 11.77 -5.76 1.27
N GLY A 196 10.66 -6.30 0.77
CA GLY A 196 10.67 -7.45 -0.13
C GLY A 196 11.03 -7.08 -1.58
N LYS A 197 11.07 -8.10 -2.45
CA LYS A 197 11.30 -7.92 -3.89
C LYS A 197 9.95 -7.92 -4.63
N PRO A 198 9.51 -6.77 -5.19
CA PRO A 198 8.28 -6.73 -5.96
C PRO A 198 8.40 -7.54 -7.26
N LEU A 199 7.26 -7.91 -7.83
CA LEU A 199 7.17 -8.44 -9.19
C LEU A 199 7.53 -7.34 -10.19
N TYR A 200 6.80 -6.23 -10.13
CA TYR A 200 7.13 -4.98 -10.82
C TYR A 200 7.13 -3.81 -9.83
N PRO A 201 8.26 -3.11 -9.67
CA PRO A 201 8.39 -2.02 -8.71
C PRO A 201 7.61 -0.77 -9.14
N PHE A 202 7.29 0.10 -8.18
CA PHE A 202 6.80 1.44 -8.49
C PHE A 202 7.75 2.16 -9.46
N GLY A 203 7.18 2.84 -10.45
CA GLY A 203 7.91 3.53 -11.50
C GLY A 203 8.56 2.62 -12.54
N HIS A 204 8.29 1.31 -12.55
CA HIS A 204 8.83 0.38 -13.55
C HIS A 204 8.13 0.52 -14.89
N GLY A 205 8.89 0.39 -15.98
CA GLY A 205 8.37 0.33 -17.34
C GLY A 205 9.52 0.23 -18.34
N LEU A 206 9.36 -0.67 -19.31
CA LEU A 206 10.32 -0.94 -20.38
C LEU A 206 10.07 -0.03 -21.59
N SER A 207 11.00 -0.06 -22.53
CA SER A 207 10.93 0.65 -23.80
C SER A 207 11.50 -0.23 -24.92
N TYR A 208 11.17 0.06 -26.19
CA TYR A 208 11.85 -0.55 -27.33
C TYR A 208 13.24 0.00 -27.60
N THR A 209 13.67 1.00 -26.82
CA THR A 209 15.03 1.51 -26.82
C THR A 209 15.66 1.45 -25.42
N THR A 210 16.93 1.82 -25.31
CA THR A 210 17.67 1.83 -24.04
C THR A 210 18.20 3.21 -23.74
N PHE A 211 18.32 3.55 -22.46
CA PHE A 211 18.81 4.85 -22.00
C PHE A 211 19.97 4.71 -21.03
N ARG A 212 20.98 5.57 -21.20
CA ARG A 212 22.11 5.72 -20.29
C ARG A 212 22.06 7.07 -19.60
N TYR A 213 22.22 7.05 -18.27
CA TYR A 213 22.17 8.25 -17.44
C TYR A 213 23.59 8.77 -17.24
N GLY A 214 23.83 10.05 -17.47
CA GLY A 214 25.08 10.75 -17.21
C GLY A 214 25.31 11.01 -15.73
N ARG A 215 26.37 11.76 -15.38
CA ARG A 215 26.62 12.19 -14.01
C ARG A 215 25.64 13.31 -13.64
N PRO A 216 24.87 13.21 -12.54
CA PRO A 216 23.97 14.27 -12.12
C PRO A 216 24.75 15.50 -11.66
N ARG A 217 24.20 16.70 -11.91
CA ARG A 217 24.68 17.98 -11.39
C ARG A 217 23.61 18.58 -10.50
N LEU A 218 24.02 19.08 -9.34
CA LEU A 218 23.12 19.76 -8.40
C LEU A 218 23.42 21.26 -8.50
N SER A 219 22.39 22.10 -8.50
CA SER A 219 22.55 23.55 -8.42
C SER A 219 23.22 24.00 -7.11
N ALA A 220 23.02 23.25 -6.02
CA ALA A 220 23.69 23.43 -4.74
C ALA A 220 23.84 22.08 -4.02
N ARG A 221 24.92 21.91 -3.23
CA ARG A 221 25.13 20.71 -2.39
C ARG A 221 24.46 20.78 -1.02
N SER A 222 23.99 21.97 -0.65
CA SER A 222 23.25 22.21 0.58
C SER A 222 22.06 23.11 0.30
N VAL A 223 20.99 22.96 1.08
CA VAL A 223 19.76 23.76 0.94
C VAL A 223 19.16 24.07 2.32
N ASP A 224 18.64 25.28 2.48
CA ASP A 224 17.83 25.65 3.64
C ASP A 224 16.42 25.07 3.54
N ARG A 225 15.69 25.02 4.65
CA ARG A 225 14.35 24.40 4.75
C ARG A 225 13.30 24.89 3.74
N ASP A 226 13.45 26.11 3.25
CA ASP A 226 12.58 26.79 2.28
C ASP A 226 13.23 26.95 0.89
N GLY A 227 14.46 26.46 0.74
CA GLY A 227 15.20 26.54 -0.51
C GLY A 227 14.79 25.47 -1.53
N THR A 228 15.37 25.59 -2.73
CA THR A 228 15.21 24.64 -3.82
C THR A 228 16.57 24.20 -4.35
N VAL A 229 16.69 22.91 -4.70
CA VAL A 229 17.79 22.39 -5.51
C VAL A 229 17.25 21.82 -6.82
N THR A 230 17.91 22.15 -7.93
CA THR A 230 17.67 21.52 -9.23
C THR A 230 18.72 20.45 -9.46
N VAL A 231 18.27 19.24 -9.79
CA VAL A 231 19.12 18.12 -10.21
C VAL A 231 19.01 17.99 -11.73
N THR A 232 20.12 18.15 -12.41
CA THR A 232 20.22 18.07 -13.88
C THR A 232 20.93 16.78 -14.28
N VAL A 233 20.33 16.00 -15.17
CA VAL A 233 20.81 14.67 -15.55
C VAL A 233 20.84 14.54 -17.08
N PRO A 234 22.02 14.38 -17.71
CA PRO A 234 22.09 14.03 -19.12
C PRO A 234 21.57 12.60 -19.32
N VAL A 235 20.71 12.37 -20.31
CA VAL A 235 20.13 11.08 -20.66
C VAL A 235 20.40 10.83 -22.13
N THR A 236 21.17 9.78 -22.44
CA THR A 236 21.46 9.39 -23.82
C THR A 236 20.57 8.21 -24.21
N ASN A 237 19.85 8.31 -25.33
CA ASN A 237 19.25 7.14 -25.96
C ASN A 237 20.36 6.33 -26.66
N THR A 238 20.56 5.10 -26.21
CA THR A 238 21.61 4.19 -26.67
C THR A 238 21.10 3.08 -27.59
N GLY A 239 19.80 3.02 -27.87
CA GLY A 239 19.22 2.04 -28.79
C GLY A 239 18.99 2.60 -30.19
N GLY A 240 18.39 1.76 -31.04
CA GLY A 240 18.15 2.07 -32.46
C GLY A 240 16.80 2.72 -32.76
N LYS A 241 15.91 2.87 -31.77
CA LYS A 241 14.60 3.53 -31.92
C LYS A 241 14.54 4.82 -31.11
N ALA A 242 13.81 5.81 -31.60
CA ALA A 242 13.41 6.95 -30.78
C ALA A 242 12.49 6.48 -29.64
N GLY A 243 12.47 7.22 -28.54
CA GLY A 243 11.58 6.89 -27.43
C GLY A 243 11.67 7.88 -26.28
N ASP A 244 10.73 7.73 -25.37
CA ASP A 244 10.63 8.51 -24.15
C ASP A 244 11.23 7.75 -22.96
N GLU A 245 11.88 8.49 -22.08
CA GLU A 245 12.28 8.04 -20.74
C GLU A 245 11.66 8.94 -19.67
N VAL A 246 11.25 8.35 -18.55
CA VAL A 246 10.81 9.08 -17.37
C VAL A 246 11.87 8.93 -16.29
N VAL A 247 12.72 9.95 -16.18
CA VAL A 247 13.76 10.07 -15.16
C VAL A 247 13.10 10.36 -13.83
N GLN A 248 13.38 9.55 -12.81
CA GLN A 248 12.75 9.65 -11.49
C GLN A 248 13.79 10.00 -10.43
N LEU A 249 13.49 11.02 -9.61
CA LEU A 249 14.28 11.42 -8.44
C LEU A 249 13.56 10.98 -7.17
N TYR A 250 14.23 10.12 -6.41
CA TYR A 250 13.81 9.73 -5.07
C TYR A 250 14.76 10.29 -4.02
N THR A 251 14.27 10.46 -2.80
CA THR A 251 15.09 10.81 -1.63
C THR A 251 15.02 9.74 -0.55
N HIS A 252 16.12 9.50 0.12
CA HIS A 252 16.16 8.79 1.41
C HIS A 252 16.84 9.67 2.45
N GLN A 253 16.15 9.97 3.55
CA GLN A 253 16.67 10.74 4.66
C GLN A 253 17.43 9.79 5.61
N ARG A 254 18.71 10.07 5.88
CA ARG A 254 19.58 9.16 6.62
C ARG A 254 19.32 9.14 8.13
N GLU A 255 18.97 10.30 8.67
CA GLU A 255 18.76 10.52 10.10
C GLU A 255 17.46 11.29 10.32
N SER A 256 16.66 10.85 11.29
CA SER A 256 15.33 11.36 11.59
C SER A 256 14.89 10.86 12.97
N ARG A 257 14.06 11.64 13.66
CA ARG A 257 13.37 11.16 14.87
C ARG A 257 12.39 10.03 14.57
N VAL A 258 11.70 10.09 13.44
CA VAL A 258 10.70 9.10 13.01
C VAL A 258 11.27 8.12 11.99
N LYS A 259 10.66 6.95 11.85
CA LYS A 259 11.02 5.97 10.81
C LYS A 259 10.86 6.59 9.42
N GLN A 260 11.94 6.63 8.66
CA GLN A 260 11.96 7.18 7.30
C GLN A 260 11.67 6.11 6.25
N PRO A 261 11.08 6.50 5.11
CA PRO A 261 10.96 5.59 3.98
C PRO A 261 12.34 5.22 3.43
N VAL A 262 12.48 3.99 2.92
CA VAL A 262 13.70 3.53 2.23
C VAL A 262 13.98 4.39 1.00
N LYS A 263 12.94 5.00 0.42
CA LYS A 263 12.98 6.09 -0.56
C LYS A 263 11.59 6.67 -0.79
N ARG A 264 11.49 7.93 -1.22
CA ARG A 264 10.24 8.59 -1.64
C ARG A 264 10.46 9.39 -2.92
N LEU A 265 9.58 9.24 -3.91
CA LEU A 265 9.63 10.02 -5.15
C LEU A 265 9.43 11.51 -4.81
N ARG A 266 10.28 12.37 -5.38
CA ARG A 266 10.22 13.83 -5.20
C ARG A 266 9.98 14.59 -6.49
N ALA A 267 10.54 14.11 -7.59
CA ALA A 267 10.37 14.72 -8.90
C ALA A 267 10.52 13.66 -9.99
N PHE A 268 9.95 13.93 -11.15
CA PHE A 268 10.21 13.17 -12.36
C PHE A 268 10.18 14.09 -13.57
N ALA A 269 10.88 13.69 -14.62
CA ALA A 269 10.89 14.40 -15.90
C ALA A 269 10.80 13.39 -17.03
N ARG A 270 9.87 13.62 -17.96
CA ARG A 270 9.79 12.88 -19.22
C ARG A 270 10.67 13.57 -20.25
N VAL A 271 11.54 12.81 -20.91
CA VAL A 271 12.39 13.29 -21.99
C VAL A 271 12.24 12.40 -23.21
N HIS A 272 12.13 13.02 -24.38
CA HIS A 272 12.15 12.32 -25.67
C HIS A 272 13.56 12.38 -26.25
N ALA A 273 14.06 11.29 -26.80
CA ALA A 273 15.37 11.29 -27.47
C ALA A 273 15.39 10.37 -28.70
N ALA A 274 15.92 10.90 -29.82
CA ALA A 274 16.27 10.12 -31.00
C ALA A 274 17.48 9.19 -30.73
N PRO A 275 17.72 8.15 -31.55
CA PRO A 275 18.88 7.28 -31.41
C PRO A 275 20.20 8.06 -31.31
N GLY A 276 21.00 7.78 -30.29
CA GLY A 276 22.28 8.45 -30.03
C GLY A 276 22.17 9.86 -29.42
N GLN A 277 20.99 10.47 -29.41
CA GLN A 277 20.79 11.81 -28.85
C GLN A 277 20.95 11.80 -27.33
N THR A 278 21.56 12.85 -26.79
CA THR A 278 21.56 13.14 -25.36
C THR A 278 20.66 14.33 -25.07
N VAL A 279 19.69 14.14 -24.17
CA VAL A 279 18.77 15.19 -23.70
C VAL A 279 18.97 15.37 -22.19
N THR A 280 18.75 16.57 -21.70
CA THR A 280 18.95 16.89 -20.28
C THR A 280 17.60 16.85 -19.56
N ALA A 281 17.49 16.00 -18.53
CA ALA A 281 16.36 15.99 -17.62
C ALA A 281 16.63 16.94 -16.44
N GLU A 282 15.65 17.80 -16.12
CA GLU A 282 15.70 18.72 -14.99
C GLU A 282 14.67 18.33 -13.93
N LEU A 283 15.14 18.17 -12.69
CA LEU A 283 14.34 17.67 -11.57
C LEU A 283 14.43 18.67 -10.42
N ARG A 284 13.32 19.38 -10.14
CA ARG A 284 13.26 20.38 -9.08
C ARG A 284 12.86 19.71 -7.75
N LEU A 285 13.62 19.96 -6.69
CA LEU A 285 13.33 19.53 -5.32
C LEU A 285 13.22 20.75 -4.41
N ASN A 286 12.03 20.98 -3.85
CA ASN A 286 11.87 21.96 -2.77
C ASN A 286 12.16 21.29 -1.43
N ALA A 287 12.96 21.93 -0.57
CA ALA A 287 13.30 21.37 0.73
C ALA A 287 12.07 21.21 1.64
N SER A 288 11.04 22.05 1.45
CA SER A 288 9.74 21.93 2.14
C SER A 288 9.06 20.57 1.90
N ASP A 289 9.28 19.94 0.74
CA ASP A 289 8.70 18.63 0.42
C ASP A 289 9.34 17.52 1.26
N LEU A 290 10.51 17.78 1.87
CA LEU A 290 11.20 16.87 2.78
C LEU A 290 10.63 16.89 4.20
N ALA A 291 9.62 17.73 4.46
CA ALA A 291 9.05 17.84 5.79
C ALA A 291 8.43 16.53 6.28
N VAL A 292 8.58 16.29 7.58
CA VAL A 292 7.89 15.25 8.34
C VAL A 292 6.92 15.91 9.31
N TRP A 293 5.85 15.19 9.67
CA TRP A 293 4.95 15.66 10.71
C TRP A 293 5.59 15.44 12.08
N ASP A 294 5.83 16.52 12.81
CA ASP A 294 6.38 16.50 14.16
C ASP A 294 5.25 16.43 15.18
N VAL A 295 4.97 15.21 15.65
CA VAL A 295 3.97 14.92 16.69
C VAL A 295 4.33 15.48 18.07
N THR A 296 5.55 15.98 18.29
CA THR A 296 5.93 16.64 19.56
C THR A 296 5.45 18.09 19.63
N ARG A 297 5.23 18.72 18.47
CA ARG A 297 4.85 20.14 18.36
C ARG A 297 3.63 20.39 17.47
N GLY A 298 3.05 19.35 16.88
CA GLY A 298 1.85 19.46 16.04
C GLY A 298 2.06 20.29 14.78
N ARG A 299 3.22 20.17 14.11
CA ARG A 299 3.53 20.93 12.90
C ARG A 299 4.46 20.19 11.95
N TRP A 300 4.50 20.61 10.69
CA TRP A 300 5.52 20.15 9.74
C TRP A 300 6.91 20.66 10.11
N ALA A 301 7.91 19.80 10.05
CA ALA A 301 9.31 20.13 10.29
C ALA A 301 10.19 19.56 9.18
N VAL A 302 11.07 20.40 8.61
CA VAL A 302 12.17 19.94 7.76
C VAL A 302 13.37 19.70 8.67
N GLU A 303 13.75 18.44 8.84
CA GLU A 303 14.85 18.08 9.73
C GLU A 303 16.22 18.40 9.10
N LYS A 304 17.17 18.79 9.96
CA LYS A 304 18.59 18.83 9.59
C LYS A 304 19.07 17.41 9.36
N SER A 305 19.32 17.05 8.10
CA SER A 305 19.72 15.69 7.74
C SER A 305 20.40 15.63 6.37
N LYS A 306 21.23 14.61 6.17
CA LYS A 306 21.73 14.25 4.84
C LYS A 306 20.68 13.44 4.11
N HIS A 307 20.43 13.83 2.87
CA HIS A 307 19.51 13.14 1.97
C HIS A 307 20.29 12.49 0.83
N ASP A 308 20.09 11.19 0.66
CA ASP A 308 20.50 10.50 -0.54
C ASP A 308 19.53 10.83 -1.66
N LEU A 309 20.04 11.39 -2.76
CA LEU A 309 19.30 11.58 -3.99
C LEU A 309 19.52 10.36 -4.87
N LEU A 310 18.47 9.61 -5.15
CA LEU A 310 18.49 8.38 -5.94
C LEU A 310 17.82 8.66 -7.28
N ILE A 311 18.58 8.64 -8.36
CA ILE A 311 18.09 8.92 -9.71
C ILE A 311 18.06 7.62 -10.50
N GLY A 312 16.90 7.29 -11.07
CA GLY A 312 16.69 6.01 -11.73
C GLY A 312 15.55 6.00 -12.74
N SER A 313 15.39 4.85 -13.39
CA SER A 313 14.30 4.56 -14.32
C SER A 313 13.11 3.86 -13.65
N SER A 314 13.27 3.46 -12.37
CA SER A 314 12.22 3.00 -11.46
C SER A 314 12.68 3.09 -10.00
N SER A 315 11.81 2.79 -9.04
CA SER A 315 12.15 2.78 -7.61
C SER A 315 13.22 1.74 -7.22
N THR A 316 13.46 0.70 -8.02
CA THR A 316 14.55 -0.28 -7.77
C THR A 316 15.70 -0.13 -8.76
N ASP A 317 15.49 0.50 -9.91
CA ASP A 317 16.50 0.72 -10.95
C ASP A 317 17.19 2.08 -10.79
N VAL A 318 17.96 2.22 -9.70
CA VAL A 318 18.73 3.41 -9.39
C VAL A 318 20.03 3.41 -10.17
N ARG A 319 20.19 4.35 -11.10
CA ARG A 319 21.35 4.46 -12.01
C ARG A 319 22.41 5.41 -11.48
N ARG A 320 22.01 6.45 -10.73
CA ARG A 320 22.89 7.48 -10.18
C ARG A 320 22.49 7.84 -8.77
N ARG A 321 23.48 8.34 -8.02
CA ARG A 321 23.30 8.82 -6.65
C ARG A 321 24.02 10.15 -6.46
N ALA A 322 23.46 11.00 -5.62
CA ALA A 322 24.09 12.19 -5.09
C ALA A 322 23.68 12.36 -3.62
N VAL A 323 24.29 13.31 -2.92
CA VAL A 323 23.95 13.65 -1.54
C VAL A 323 23.64 15.13 -1.46
N LEU A 324 22.59 15.46 -0.72
CA LEU A 324 22.17 16.82 -0.41
C LEU A 324 22.18 17.03 1.10
N ASP A 325 22.89 18.05 1.57
CA ASP A 325 22.88 18.46 2.97
C ASP A 325 21.70 19.43 3.22
N VAL A 326 20.71 19.03 4.01
CA VAL A 326 19.56 19.89 4.34
C VAL A 326 19.79 20.59 5.66
N ARG A 327 19.76 21.92 5.65
CA ARG A 327 19.90 22.79 6.83
C ARG A 327 18.52 23.08 7.41
N GLY A 328 17.93 22.03 7.97
CA GLY A 328 16.67 22.07 8.69
C GLY A 328 16.84 22.32 10.20
N GLU A 329 15.83 21.94 10.97
CA GLU A 329 15.84 21.97 12.43
C GLU A 329 16.05 20.57 13.04
N THR A 330 16.31 20.51 14.35
CA THR A 330 16.26 19.25 15.10
C THR A 330 14.95 19.23 15.88
N ILE A 331 14.15 18.17 15.70
CA ILE A 331 12.94 17.99 16.51
C ILE A 331 13.37 17.80 17.97
N PRO A 332 12.86 18.61 18.91
CA PRO A 332 13.29 18.55 20.30
C PRO A 332 12.77 17.28 20.99
N ALA A 333 13.29 17.04 22.19
CA ALA A 333 12.66 16.11 23.12
C ALA A 333 11.22 16.54 23.41
N ARG A 334 10.33 15.55 23.58
CA ARG A 334 8.90 15.79 23.77
C ARG A 334 8.66 16.41 25.15
N ASP A 335 8.00 17.57 25.17
CA ASP A 335 7.52 18.15 26.41
C ASP A 335 6.13 17.60 26.75
N LEU A 336 6.03 16.86 27.84
CA LEU A 336 4.78 16.29 28.32
C LEU A 336 4.12 17.14 29.41
N ALA A 337 4.68 18.30 29.78
CA ALA A 337 4.12 19.16 30.83
C ALA A 337 2.75 19.75 30.44
N GLY A 338 2.52 19.98 29.14
CA GLY A 338 1.25 20.45 28.60
C GLY A 338 0.34 19.30 28.13
N PRO A 339 -0.92 19.62 27.76
CA PRO A 339 -1.84 18.65 27.16
C PRO A 339 -1.24 18.03 25.89
N THR A 340 -1.04 16.71 25.93
CA THR A 340 -0.59 15.88 24.81
C THR A 340 -1.75 15.02 24.33
N ARG A 341 -2.01 14.98 23.02
CA ARG A 341 -3.03 14.08 22.47
C ARG A 341 -2.53 12.65 22.54
N ALA A 342 -3.41 11.75 22.95
CA ALA A 342 -3.08 10.34 22.98
C ALA A 342 -2.82 9.79 21.57
N ALA A 343 -3.47 10.36 20.55
CA ALA A 343 -3.28 10.05 19.14
C ALA A 343 -1.91 10.50 18.58
N ASP A 344 -1.19 11.42 19.24
CA ASP A 344 0.14 11.89 18.83
C ASP A 344 1.28 10.96 19.31
N PHE A 345 0.98 9.65 19.43
CA PHE A 345 1.95 8.63 19.82
C PHE A 345 3.05 8.47 18.76
N ASP A 346 4.26 8.12 19.20
CA ASP A 346 5.38 7.78 18.31
C ASP A 346 5.30 6.31 17.81
N ASP A 347 4.70 5.41 18.61
CA ASP A 347 4.41 4.02 18.27
C ASP A 347 3.26 3.50 19.17
N GLN A 348 2.66 2.36 18.82
CA GLN A 348 1.57 1.75 19.59
C GLN A 348 1.56 0.23 19.44
N SER A 349 0.80 -0.48 20.28
CA SER A 349 0.38 -1.85 19.98
C SER A 349 -1.05 -2.08 20.44
N GLY A 350 -1.87 -2.67 19.56
CA GLY A 350 -3.24 -3.07 19.89
C GLY A 350 -4.19 -1.91 20.19
N VAL A 351 -3.83 -0.67 19.84
CA VAL A 351 -4.74 0.48 19.97
C VAL A 351 -5.41 0.77 18.63
N ARG A 352 -6.57 1.41 18.70
CA ARG A 352 -7.29 1.97 17.55
C ARG A 352 -7.57 3.45 17.81
N LEU A 353 -7.47 4.26 16.75
CA LEU A 353 -8.00 5.62 16.75
C LEU A 353 -9.52 5.54 16.78
N VAL A 354 -10.14 6.38 17.60
CA VAL A 354 -11.59 6.56 17.69
C VAL A 354 -11.91 8.04 17.77
N ASP A 355 -13.15 8.37 17.51
CA ASP A 355 -13.65 9.73 17.65
C ASP A 355 -13.64 10.17 19.13
N GLU A 356 -13.08 11.35 19.40
CA GLU A 356 -13.18 11.96 20.72
C GLU A 356 -14.61 12.43 20.99
N THR A 357 -15.25 13.00 19.97
CA THR A 357 -16.66 13.40 19.96
C THR A 357 -17.28 12.98 18.63
N LYS A 358 -18.61 12.92 18.56
CA LYS A 358 -19.32 12.55 17.32
C LYS A 358 -19.02 13.45 16.10
N THR A 359 -18.45 14.64 16.31
CA THR A 359 -18.22 15.63 15.24
C THR A 359 -16.76 16.02 15.06
N SER A 360 -15.87 15.74 16.02
CA SER A 360 -14.49 16.23 16.00
C SER A 360 -13.58 15.56 17.02
N GLY A 361 -12.27 15.61 16.75
CA GLY A 361 -11.21 15.20 17.66
C GLY A 361 -10.96 13.71 17.67
N ASP A 362 -9.75 13.35 18.10
CA ASP A 362 -9.28 11.98 18.14
C ASP A 362 -9.00 11.55 19.59
N ALA A 363 -9.36 10.30 19.87
CA ALA A 363 -8.98 9.57 21.06
C ALA A 363 -8.45 8.19 20.66
N VAL A 364 -7.92 7.46 21.63
CA VAL A 364 -7.43 6.10 21.42
C VAL A 364 -8.12 5.16 22.38
N THR A 365 -8.35 3.92 21.96
CA THR A 365 -8.80 2.84 22.86
C THR A 365 -8.09 1.54 22.46
N GLY A 366 -8.08 0.57 23.36
CA GLY A 366 -7.44 -0.72 23.12
C GLY A 366 -7.89 -1.77 24.12
N ALA A 367 -7.62 -3.03 23.78
CA ALA A 367 -7.83 -4.18 24.65
C ALA A 367 -6.80 -4.18 25.82
N PRO A 368 -7.01 -5.01 26.87
CA PRO A 368 -5.98 -5.24 27.88
C PRO A 368 -4.63 -5.64 27.26
N GLY A 369 -3.56 -4.94 27.64
CA GLY A 369 -2.22 -5.17 27.13
C GLY A 369 -1.82 -4.24 25.97
N SER A 370 -2.76 -3.49 25.40
CA SER A 370 -2.47 -2.46 24.41
C SER A 370 -1.65 -1.32 25.02
N TRP A 371 -0.81 -0.67 24.22
CA TRP A 371 0.05 0.41 24.70
C TRP A 371 0.29 1.50 23.66
N LEU A 372 0.63 2.69 24.15
CA LEU A 372 1.08 3.86 23.38
C LEU A 372 2.49 4.21 23.82
N LYS A 373 3.36 4.58 22.88
CA LYS A 373 4.72 5.06 23.12
C LYS A 373 4.80 6.56 22.83
N PHE A 374 5.39 7.30 23.76
CA PHE A 374 5.81 8.68 23.59
C PHE A 374 7.33 8.72 23.77
N ALA A 375 8.05 8.80 22.65
CA ALA A 375 9.51 8.67 22.64
C ALA A 375 10.19 9.92 23.19
N ASP A 376 11.39 9.76 23.77
CA ASP A 376 12.30 10.86 24.14
C ASP A 376 11.57 12.02 24.84
N ALA A 377 10.83 11.70 25.91
CA ALA A 377 10.10 12.65 26.71
C ALA A 377 11.00 13.31 27.76
N ALA A 378 10.98 14.63 27.84
CA ALA A 378 11.75 15.44 28.79
C ALA A 378 11.06 15.51 30.16
N LEU A 379 11.33 14.52 31.03
CA LEU A 379 10.67 14.35 32.33
C LEU A 379 11.27 15.21 33.47
N GLY A 380 12.36 15.95 33.22
CA GLY A 380 12.96 16.84 34.22
C GLY A 380 13.71 16.11 35.34
N SER A 381 13.86 16.76 36.51
CA SER A 381 14.65 16.27 37.66
C SER A 381 13.81 15.77 38.84
N SER A 382 12.53 16.12 38.89
CA SER A 382 11.61 15.79 39.98
C SER A 382 10.47 14.89 39.50
N THR A 383 9.88 14.18 40.46
CA THR A 383 8.72 13.32 40.25
C THR A 383 7.45 14.13 40.44
N GLY A 384 6.64 14.25 39.39
CA GLY A 384 5.37 14.95 39.45
C GLY A 384 4.16 14.01 39.38
N ARG A 385 3.15 14.40 38.62
CA ARG A 385 1.89 13.69 38.47
C ARG A 385 1.53 13.55 37.00
N ILE A 386 0.88 12.44 36.65
CA ILE A 386 0.16 12.31 35.38
C ILE A 386 -1.29 12.72 35.59
N THR A 387 -1.84 13.47 34.64
CA THR A 387 -3.27 13.77 34.51
C THR A 387 -3.72 13.34 33.12
N ALA A 388 -4.77 12.52 33.04
CA ALA A 388 -5.30 11.97 31.79
C ALA A 388 -6.80 12.21 31.69
N ARG A 389 -7.28 12.51 30.48
CA ARG A 389 -8.69 12.67 30.15
C ARG A 389 -9.21 11.40 29.49
N VAL A 390 -10.06 10.67 30.21
CA VAL A 390 -10.48 9.30 29.88
C VAL A 390 -11.99 9.12 29.92
N ALA A 391 -12.52 8.19 29.12
CA ALA A 391 -13.91 7.76 29.10
C ALA A 391 -14.00 6.22 28.96
N GLY A 392 -15.11 5.62 29.38
CA GLY A 392 -15.31 4.17 29.34
C GLY A 392 -16.41 3.70 30.28
N THR A 393 -17.04 2.56 29.97
CA THR A 393 -18.19 2.03 30.73
C THR A 393 -17.79 1.06 31.83
N SER A 394 -16.50 0.74 31.96
CA SER A 394 -15.97 -0.20 32.95
C SER A 394 -14.77 0.41 33.65
N ALA A 395 -14.64 0.13 34.95
CA ALA A 395 -13.46 0.54 35.70
C ALA A 395 -12.22 -0.24 35.21
N THR A 396 -11.10 0.45 35.08
CA THR A 396 -9.84 -0.13 34.63
C THR A 396 -8.64 0.67 35.15
N ILE A 397 -7.43 0.33 34.71
CA ILE A 397 -6.23 1.10 35.00
C ILE A 397 -5.43 1.37 33.73
N ILE A 398 -4.70 2.48 33.75
CA ILE A 398 -3.62 2.78 32.80
C ILE A 398 -2.31 2.83 33.58
N GLU A 399 -1.37 1.97 33.23
CA GLU A 399 -0.02 2.01 33.80
C GLU A 399 0.85 2.98 33.00
N VAL A 400 1.58 3.84 33.71
CA VAL A 400 2.67 4.64 33.13
C VAL A 400 3.96 3.87 33.34
N ARG A 401 4.57 3.44 32.24
CA ARG A 401 5.80 2.63 32.22
C ARG A 401 6.92 3.40 31.52
N LEU A 402 8.17 3.19 31.93
CA LEU A 402 9.33 3.84 31.32
C LEU A 402 10.13 2.87 30.46
N ASP A 403 10.70 3.39 29.37
CA ASP A 403 11.64 2.76 28.45
C ASP A 403 11.12 1.56 27.63
N ARG A 404 10.11 0.82 28.11
CA ARG A 404 9.45 -0.29 27.41
C ARG A 404 8.08 -0.61 28.04
N PRO A 405 7.16 -1.33 27.35
CA PRO A 405 5.81 -1.60 27.87
C PRO A 405 5.78 -2.36 29.22
N ASN A 406 6.77 -3.22 29.48
CA ASN A 406 6.94 -3.95 30.74
C ASN A 406 8.07 -3.37 31.61
N GLY A 407 8.45 -2.13 31.36
CA GLY A 407 9.55 -1.45 32.07
C GLY A 407 9.17 -1.03 33.49
N PRO A 408 10.03 -0.23 34.13
CA PRO A 408 9.76 0.33 35.45
C PRO A 408 8.38 1.01 35.49
N LEU A 409 7.57 0.67 36.48
CA LEU A 409 6.29 1.32 36.72
C LEU A 409 6.55 2.69 37.36
N ALA A 410 6.14 3.74 36.67
CA ALA A 410 6.24 5.12 37.18
C ALA A 410 4.97 5.50 37.96
N GLY A 411 3.80 5.05 37.53
CA GLY A 411 2.54 5.32 38.22
C GLY A 411 1.37 4.55 37.61
N THR A 412 0.23 4.58 38.30
CA THR A 412 -1.00 3.89 37.87
C THR A 412 -2.18 4.84 38.00
N LEU A 413 -2.85 5.11 36.88
CA LEU A 413 -4.13 5.82 36.85
C LEU A 413 -5.26 4.82 37.08
N THR A 414 -6.02 5.00 38.16
CA THR A 414 -7.26 4.24 38.40
C THR A 414 -8.41 4.93 37.69
N VAL A 415 -8.87 4.34 36.59
CA VAL A 415 -9.94 4.88 35.74
C VAL A 415 -11.28 4.32 36.21
N PRO A 416 -12.19 5.14 36.78
CA PRO A 416 -13.52 4.67 37.14
C PRO A 416 -14.37 4.44 35.89
N SER A 417 -15.48 3.73 36.04
CA SER A 417 -16.52 3.76 35.02
C SER A 417 -17.07 5.19 34.89
N THR A 418 -17.30 5.60 33.65
CA THR A 418 -17.88 6.90 33.28
C THR A 418 -19.25 6.66 32.64
N ASP A 419 -20.01 7.75 32.44
CA ASP A 419 -21.42 7.68 32.00
C ASP A 419 -21.58 7.30 30.52
N GLY A 420 -20.48 7.01 29.81
CA GLY A 420 -20.50 6.55 28.43
C GLY A 420 -19.18 6.81 27.69
N ALA A 421 -19.12 6.38 26.43
CA ALA A 421 -17.92 6.49 25.58
C ALA A 421 -17.48 7.94 25.29
N TYR A 422 -18.36 8.92 25.47
CA TYR A 422 -18.06 10.35 25.25
C TYR A 422 -18.04 11.16 26.56
N SER A 423 -18.21 10.51 27.70
CA SER A 423 -18.32 11.16 29.02
C SER A 423 -16.94 11.26 29.69
N TYR A 424 -16.05 12.04 29.08
CA TYR A 424 -14.66 12.15 29.53
C TYR A 424 -14.53 12.79 30.92
N LYS A 425 -13.71 12.19 31.77
CA LYS A 425 -13.32 12.68 33.10
C LYS A 425 -11.80 12.81 33.20
N GLU A 426 -11.33 13.75 33.99
CA GLU A 426 -9.91 13.88 34.30
C GLU A 426 -9.55 13.02 35.51
N ILE A 427 -8.51 12.20 35.36
CA ILE A 427 -7.99 11.31 36.38
C ILE A 427 -6.50 11.60 36.56
N SER A 428 -6.02 11.58 37.79
CA SER A 428 -4.62 11.89 38.09
C SER A 428 -3.99 10.91 39.07
N ALA A 429 -2.70 10.64 38.88
CA ALA A 429 -1.91 9.76 39.74
C ALA A 429 -0.50 10.34 40.00
N PRO A 430 0.09 10.10 41.18
CA PRO A 430 1.50 10.43 41.43
C PRO A 430 2.42 9.57 40.54
N LEU A 431 3.55 10.14 40.15
CA LEU A 431 4.60 9.46 39.43
C LEU A 431 5.83 9.26 40.31
N THR A 432 6.62 8.25 40.00
CA THR A 432 7.89 7.92 40.64
C THR A 432 8.93 7.55 39.59
N GLY A 433 10.21 7.85 39.86
CA GLY A 433 11.31 7.48 38.94
C GLY A 433 11.34 8.21 37.60
N THR A 434 10.49 9.22 37.37
CA THR A 434 10.42 10.00 36.14
C THR A 434 11.49 11.09 36.14
N ARG A 435 12.67 10.80 35.59
CA ARG A 435 13.78 11.77 35.48
C ARG A 435 14.50 11.63 34.15
N GLY A 436 15.05 12.74 33.67
CA GLY A 436 15.81 12.83 32.42
C GLY A 436 14.94 12.63 31.18
N ASN A 437 15.57 12.26 30.07
CA ASN A 437 14.90 11.90 28.83
C ASN A 437 14.63 10.40 28.82
N ARG A 438 13.36 10.02 28.66
CA ARG A 438 12.91 8.62 28.70
C ARG A 438 11.81 8.39 27.66
N ASP A 439 11.67 7.15 27.20
CA ASP A 439 10.45 6.77 26.50
C ASP A 439 9.35 6.52 27.54
N VAL A 440 8.18 7.13 27.33
CA VAL A 440 7.00 6.94 28.19
C VAL A 440 6.01 6.03 27.47
N TYR A 441 5.54 5.02 28.19
CA TYR A 441 4.53 4.09 27.73
C TYR A 441 3.26 4.25 28.57
N LEU A 442 2.11 4.39 27.90
CA LEU A 442 0.79 4.28 28.54
C LEU A 442 0.23 2.90 28.18
N VAL A 443 0.14 2.01 29.17
CA VAL A 443 -0.30 0.62 28.98
C VAL A 443 -1.72 0.45 29.52
N LEU A 444 -2.66 0.13 28.63
CA LEU A 444 -4.07 -0.06 28.95
C LEU A 444 -4.27 -1.46 29.53
N LYS A 445 -4.89 -1.57 30.71
CA LYS A 445 -5.22 -2.88 31.32
C LYS A 445 -6.68 -3.29 31.13
N GLY A 446 -7.44 -2.47 30.42
CA GLY A 446 -8.82 -2.70 30.05
C GLY A 446 -9.29 -1.63 29.09
N GLU A 447 -10.47 -1.83 28.52
CA GLU A 447 -10.98 -0.93 27.50
C GLU A 447 -11.32 0.44 28.12
N THR A 448 -10.65 1.47 27.63
CA THR A 448 -10.92 2.87 27.95
C THR A 448 -10.50 3.75 26.78
N ARG A 449 -11.27 4.80 26.52
CA ARG A 449 -10.92 5.87 25.59
C ARG A 449 -10.04 6.88 26.32
N LEU A 450 -8.88 7.17 25.76
CA LEU A 450 -7.94 8.17 26.23
C LEU A 450 -7.83 9.28 25.17
N SER A 451 -8.16 10.52 25.53
CA SER A 451 -8.10 11.67 24.62
C SER A 451 -6.79 12.44 24.75
N THR A 452 -6.48 12.89 25.97
CA THR A 452 -5.27 13.66 26.28
C THR A 452 -4.65 13.22 27.58
N PHE A 453 -3.37 13.53 27.76
CA PHE A 453 -2.71 13.46 29.06
C PHE A 453 -1.63 14.54 29.19
N SER A 454 -1.18 14.79 30.41
CA SER A 454 0.00 15.62 30.71
C SER A 454 0.75 15.01 31.91
N MET A 455 2.04 15.29 31.99
CA MET A 455 2.94 14.87 33.07
C MET A 455 3.63 16.09 33.64
N THR A 456 3.19 16.52 34.81
CA THR A 456 3.84 17.58 35.58
C THR A 456 5.18 17.09 36.14
N ARG A 457 6.11 18.03 36.38
CA ARG A 457 7.45 17.77 36.92
C ARG A 457 7.49 18.01 38.42
#